data_AF-A0A7X9IVD5-F1
#
_entry.id   AF-A0A7X9IVD5-F1
#
_cell.length_a   1.000
_cell.length_b   1.000
_cell.length_c   1.000
_cell.angle_alpha   90.00
_cell.angle_beta   90.00
_cell.angle_gamma   90.00
#
_symmetry.space_group_name_H-M   'P 1'
#
loop_
_entity.id
_entity.type
_entity.pdbx_description
1 polymer ?
#
loop_
_entity_poly.entity_id
_entity_poly.type
_entity_poly.pdbx_seq_one_letter_code
_entity_poly.pdbx_strand_id
1 'polypeptide(L)' 'MPRSDADPLDGAAILKLTFLLQGKQDHPNFRVVYRGVLRDLGLTDAQVDRHLELHRERLRAVLVARGVIRDDLPPE' A
#
# COMPACT_ATOMS: atom_id res chain seq x y z
N MET A 1 -15.03 -20.51 -3.86
CA MET A 1 -13.96 -19.57 -4.26
C MET A 1 -13.20 -19.20 -3.00
N PRO A 2 -11.94 -19.61 -2.79
CA PRO A 2 -11.23 -19.20 -1.59
C PRO A 2 -11.05 -17.69 -1.69
N ARG A 3 -11.56 -16.93 -0.71
CA ARG A 3 -11.07 -15.57 -0.50
C ARG A 3 -9.60 -15.77 -0.18
N SER A 4 -8.71 -15.43 -1.10
CA SER A 4 -7.31 -15.28 -0.73
C SER A 4 -7.33 -14.34 0.46
N ASP A 5 -6.96 -14.83 1.63
CA ASP A 5 -6.61 -14.04 2.80
C ASP A 5 -5.61 -12.99 2.34
N ALA A 6 -6.11 -11.84 1.90
CA ALA A 6 -5.28 -10.73 1.51
C ALA A 6 -4.58 -10.32 2.79
N ASP A 7 -3.27 -10.52 2.81
CA ASP A 7 -2.46 -10.30 3.99
C ASP A 7 -2.73 -8.87 4.47
N PRO A 8 -3.05 -8.65 5.76
CA PRO A 8 -3.34 -7.31 6.25
C PRO A 8 -2.19 -6.33 5.96
N LEU A 9 -0.94 -6.82 5.90
CA LEU A 9 0.20 -6.03 5.44
C LEU A 9 0.11 -5.62 3.96
N ASP A 10 -0.35 -6.49 3.07
CA ASP A 10 -0.56 -6.13 1.66
C ASP A 10 -1.57 -4.99 1.55
N GLY A 11 -2.67 -5.05 2.32
CA GLY A 11 -3.67 -3.98 2.36
C GLY A 11 -3.10 -2.63 2.80
N ALA A 12 -2.36 -2.61 3.91
CA ALA A 12 -1.74 -1.40 4.45
C ALA A 12 -0.62 -0.85 3.53
N ALA A 13 0.19 -1.73 2.94
CA ALA A 13 1.26 -1.35 2.03
C ALA A 13 0.73 -0.80 0.70
N ILE A 14 -0.30 -1.41 0.13
CA ILE A 14 -0.99 -0.90 -1.08
C ILE A 14 -1.56 0.50 -0.81
N LEU A 15 -2.16 0.71 0.37
CA LEU A 15 -2.67 2.02 0.76
C LEU A 15 -1.53 3.05 0.81
N LYS A 16 -0.44 2.77 1.55
CA LYS A 16 0.73 3.66 1.63
C LYS A 16 1.31 3.97 0.25
N LEU A 17 1.51 2.93 -0.57
CA LEU A 17 2.07 3.03 -1.92
C LEU A 17 1.18 3.87 -2.85
N THR A 18 -0.14 3.74 -2.77
CA THR A 18 -1.08 4.55 -3.57
C THR A 18 -0.93 6.04 -3.28
N PHE A 19 -0.86 6.41 -2.00
CA PHE A 19 -0.74 7.82 -1.61
C PHE A 19 0.65 8.38 -1.89
N LEU A 20 1.71 7.58 -1.77
CA LEU A 20 3.06 7.93 -2.20
C LEU A 20 3.09 8.28 -3.70
N LEU A 21 2.53 7.41 -4.54
CA LEU A 21 2.48 7.60 -5.99
C LEU A 21 1.62 8.80 -6.42
N GLN A 22 0.58 9.12 -5.65
CA GLN A 22 -0.24 10.30 -5.87
C GLN A 22 0.39 11.61 -5.33
N GLY A 23 1.55 11.54 -4.67
CA GLY A 23 2.16 12.70 -4.00
C GLY A 23 1.35 13.23 -2.80
N LYS A 24 0.46 12.42 -2.24
CA LYS A 24 -0.49 12.80 -1.18
C LYS A 24 -0.11 12.23 0.19
N GLN A 25 1.14 11.82 0.36
CA GLN A 25 1.66 11.28 1.64
C GLN A 25 1.54 12.27 2.81
N ASP A 26 1.60 13.58 2.55
CA ASP A 26 1.44 14.61 3.58
C ASP A 26 -0.01 15.05 3.80
N HIS A 27 -0.95 14.51 3.03
CA HIS A 27 -2.34 14.93 3.13
C HIS A 27 -2.91 14.51 4.51
N PRO A 28 -3.55 15.43 5.27
CA PRO A 28 -4.04 15.14 6.62
C PRO A 28 -5.02 13.96 6.64
N ASN A 29 -5.90 13.86 5.63
CA ASN A 29 -6.80 12.70 5.49
C ASN A 29 -6.06 11.37 5.34
N PHE A 30 -4.92 11.33 4.63
CA PHE A 30 -4.13 10.10 4.51
C PHE A 30 -3.63 9.66 5.88
N ARG A 31 -3.02 10.57 6.65
CA ARG A 31 -2.48 10.25 7.97
C ARG A 31 -3.55 9.70 8.91
N VAL A 32 -4.76 10.27 8.88
CA VAL A 32 -5.90 9.79 9.68
C VAL A 32 -6.34 8.40 9.25
N VAL A 33 -6.56 8.17 7.96
CA VAL A 33 -7.01 6.88 7.42
C VAL A 33 -5.95 5.80 7.64
N TYR A 34 -4.70 6.08 7.28
CA TYR A 34 -3.58 5.16 7.42
C TYR A 34 -3.37 4.76 8.89
N ARG A 35 -3.39 5.72 9.82
CA ARG A 35 -3.31 5.42 11.26
C ARG A 35 -4.50 4.58 11.74
N GLY A 36 -5.69 4.82 11.21
CA GLY A 36 -6.88 4.01 11.47
C GLY A 36 -6.70 2.57 11.02
N VAL A 37 -6.21 2.36 9.79
CA VAL A 37 -5.93 1.04 9.22
C VAL A 37 -4.85 0.31 10.00
N LEU A 38 -3.74 0.97 10.34
CA LEU A 38 -2.69 0.38 11.18
C LEU A 38 -3.25 -0.11 12.52
N ARG A 39 -4.11 0.69 13.16
CA ARG A 39 -4.73 0.32 14.44
C ARG A 39 -5.68 -0.86 14.30
N ASP A 40 -6.51 -0.86 13.26
CA ASP A 40 -7.51 -1.91 13.01
C ASP A 40 -6.85 -3.26 12.72
N LEU A 41 -5.74 -3.22 11.97
CA LEU A 41 -4.97 -4.40 11.59
C LEU A 41 -3.89 -4.80 12.61
N GLY A 42 -3.70 -4.01 13.68
CA GLY A 42 -2.66 -4.25 14.68
C GLY A 42 -1.23 -4.14 14.12
N LEU A 43 -1.03 -3.31 13.09
CA LEU A 43 0.24 -3.14 12.39
C LEU A 43 0.97 -1.87 12.81
N THR A 44 2.28 -1.88 12.66
CA THR A 44 3.13 -0.70 12.81
C THR A 44 3.57 -0.16 11.45
N ASP A 45 3.86 1.13 11.38
CA ASP A 45 4.39 1.75 10.16
C ASP A 45 5.68 1.05 9.69
N ALA A 46 6.57 0.69 10.63
CA ALA A 46 7.80 -0.02 10.33
C ALA A 46 7.58 -1.41 9.72
N GLN A 47 6.53 -2.14 10.12
CA GLN A 47 6.16 -3.42 9.49
C GLN A 47 5.69 -3.19 8.05
N VAL A 48 4.91 -2.13 7.82
CA VAL A 48 4.43 -1.77 6.48
C VAL A 48 5.58 -1.33 5.59
N ASP A 49 6.51 -0.49 6.08
CA ASP A 49 7.69 -0.09 5.31
C ASP A 49 8.54 -1.29 4.90
N ARG A 50 8.87 -2.16 5.87
CA ARG A 50 9.65 -3.36 5.59
C ARG A 50 8.97 -4.24 4.54
N HIS A 51 7.65 -4.40 4.63
CA HIS A 51 6.88 -5.18 3.67
C HIS A 51 6.83 -4.53 2.30
N LEU A 52 6.70 -3.21 2.26
CA LEU A 52 6.71 -2.43 1.03
C LEU A 52 8.08 -2.53 0.34
N GLU A 53 9.18 -2.51 1.08
CA GLU A 53 10.53 -2.74 0.54
C GLU A 53 10.69 -4.16 -0.02
N LEU A 54 10.26 -5.18 0.73
CA LEU A 54 10.41 -6.58 0.33
C LEU A 54 9.50 -7.00 -0.84
N HIS A 55 8.35 -6.34 -1.00
CA HIS A 55 7.32 -6.74 -1.96
C HIS A 55 6.95 -5.62 -2.93
N ARG A 56 7.78 -4.59 -3.08
CA ARG A 56 7.49 -3.38 -3.88
C ARG A 56 6.95 -3.69 -5.27
N GLU A 57 7.63 -4.57 -6.00
CA GLU A 57 7.26 -4.94 -7.37
C GLU A 57 5.90 -5.66 -7.43
N ARG A 58 5.67 -6.60 -6.50
CA ARG A 58 4.40 -7.32 -6.41
C ARG A 58 3.25 -6.37 -6.07
N LEU A 59 3.44 -5.50 -5.07
CA LEU A 59 2.43 -4.52 -4.65
C LEU A 59 2.13 -3.52 -5.76
N ARG A 60 3.16 -3.11 -6.50
CA ARG A 60 3.02 -2.26 -7.68
C ARG A 60 2.22 -2.95 -8.78
N ALA A 61 2.49 -4.22 -9.08
CA ALA A 61 1.70 -4.99 -10.04
C ALA A 61 0.22 -5.09 -9.63
N VAL A 62 -0.07 -5.22 -8.33
CA VAL A 62 -1.45 -5.18 -7.81
C VAL A 62 -2.10 -3.81 -8.08
N LEU A 63 -1.37 -2.71 -7.92
CA LEU A 63 -1.88 -1.37 -8.21
C LEU A 63 -2.13 -1.14 -9.71
N VAL A 64 -1.28 -1.66 -10.58
CA VAL A 64 -1.49 -1.66 -12.05
C VAL A 64 -2.74 -2.47 -12.39
N ALA A 65 -2.86 -3.69 -11.86
CA ALA A 65 -4.02 -4.55 -12.09
C ALA A 65 -5.33 -3.93 -11.60
N ARG A 66 -5.27 -3.12 -10.54
CA ARG A 66 -6.41 -2.35 -10.02
C ARG A 66 -6.67 -1.04 -10.76
N GLY A 67 -5.84 -0.67 -11.74
CA GLY A 67 -5.96 0.57 -12.51
C GLY A 67 -5.65 1.85 -11.70
N VAL A 68 -4.98 1.72 -10.55
CA VAL A 68 -4.61 2.85 -9.68
C VAL A 68 -3.44 3.64 -10.28
N ILE A 69 -2.53 2.93 -10.94
CA ILE A 69 -1.41 3.50 -11.70
C ILE A 69 -1.38 2.89 -13.10
N ARG A 70 -0.86 3.66 -14.06
CA ARG A 70 -0.57 3.16 -15.40
C ARG A 70 0.80 2.49 -15.39
N ASP A 71 0.95 1.42 -16.17
CA ASP A 71 2.16 0.59 -16.31
C ASP A 71 3.38 1.32 -16.91
N ASP A 72 3.27 2.63 -17.15
CA ASP A 72 4.26 3.44 -17.89
C ASP A 72 5.43 3.98 -17.03
N LEU A 73 5.46 3.67 -15.73
CA LEU A 73 6.56 4.15 -14.88
C LEU A 73 7.79 3.23 -15.09
N PRO A 74 8.97 3.74 -15.45
CA PRO A 74 10.15 2.89 -15.62
C PRO A 74 10.56 2.23 -14.28
N PRO A 75 11.23 1.07 -14.30
CA PRO A 75 11.99 0.61 -13.16
C PRO A 75 13.19 1.57 -13.00
N GLU A 76 13.24 2.29 -11.88
CA GLU A 76 14.40 3.09 -11.49
C GLU A 76 15.57 2.20 -11.06
#